data_AF-A0A937HW11-F1
#
_entry.id   AF-A0A937HW11-F1
#
_cell.length_a   1.000
_cell.length_b   1.000
_cell.length_c   1.000
_cell.angle_alpha   90.00
_cell.angle_beta   90.00
_cell.angle_gamma   90.00
#
_symmetry.space_group_name_H-M   'P 1'
#
loop_
_entity.id
_entity.type
_entity.pdbx_description
1 polymer ?
#
loop_
_entity_poly.entity_id
_entity_poly.type
_entity_poly.pdbx_seq_one_letter_code
_entity_poly.pdbx_strand_id
1 'polypeptide(L)'
;MSQLNSKTFFWLSAASLQASVLLGGAVLAPSSLAQSSGSMPTAPVTKNELLTYSSMSVVTFCEARSLEVEFVKAVRLSIAAEVFTVFQKHGGKAAELKTPLDEKQFIASSQFRLVGNALRACPKFVPAEQKKKFDTMLEQIKKNNN
;
A
#
# COMPACT_ATOMS: atom_id res chain seq x y z
N MET A 1 25.81 -11.00 42.84
CA MET A 1 27.16 -11.09 42.25
C MET A 1 26.97 -11.33 40.76
N SER A 2 27.42 -10.55 39.78
CA SER A 2 28.08 -9.25 39.71
C SER A 2 27.72 -8.63 38.35
N GLN A 3 27.51 -7.31 38.34
CA GLN A 3 27.35 -6.44 37.19
C GLN A 3 28.69 -6.26 36.45
N LEU A 4 28.69 -6.32 35.11
CA LEU A 4 29.71 -5.72 34.23
C LEU A 4 28.95 -5.04 33.08
N ASN A 5 28.42 -3.84 33.32
CA ASN A 5 29.02 -2.53 33.05
C ASN A 5 29.42 -2.27 31.58
N SER A 6 28.52 -1.55 30.92
CA SER A 6 28.69 -0.80 29.68
C SER A 6 29.59 0.42 29.92
N LYS A 7 30.70 0.52 29.17
CA LYS A 7 31.44 1.74 28.78
C LYS A 7 32.85 1.35 28.32
N THR A 8 33.02 1.06 27.04
CA THR A 8 34.31 1.18 26.30
C THR A 8 34.14 0.60 24.90
N PHE A 9 33.40 1.26 24.02
CA PHE A 9 33.53 1.05 22.56
C PHE A 9 33.12 2.34 21.86
N PHE A 10 33.90 3.39 22.09
CA PHE A 10 33.88 4.62 21.32
C PHE A 10 35.33 5.06 21.20
N TRP A 11 35.77 5.34 19.98
CA TRP A 11 37.09 5.80 19.52
C TRP A 11 38.06 4.72 18.99
N LEU A 12 38.67 5.04 17.84
CA LEU A 12 39.52 4.25 16.92
C LEU A 12 38.67 3.56 15.82
N SER A 13 38.63 3.97 14.56
CA SER A 13 39.63 4.70 13.77
C SER A 13 38.97 5.44 12.60
N ALA A 14 39.21 6.75 12.53
CA ALA A 14 39.17 7.47 11.27
C ALA A 14 40.45 7.14 10.51
N ALA A 15 40.33 6.42 9.40
CA ALA A 15 41.42 6.26 8.43
C ALA A 15 40.84 6.46 7.03
N SER A 16 41.18 7.61 6.49
CA SER A 16 40.99 8.06 5.12
C SER A 16 41.42 7.02 4.08
N LEU A 17 40.52 6.59 3.21
CA LEU A 17 40.86 5.98 1.94
C LEU A 17 40.91 7.07 0.87
N GLN A 18 42.13 7.52 0.57
CA GLN A 18 42.42 8.37 -0.57
C GLN A 18 42.28 7.55 -1.87
N ALA A 19 41.70 8.22 -2.86
CA ALA A 19 41.47 7.72 -4.20
C ALA A 19 42.77 7.31 -4.91
N SER A 20 42.76 6.12 -5.51
CA SER A 20 43.71 5.74 -6.56
C SER A 20 42.90 5.45 -7.82
N VAL A 21 42.88 6.39 -8.76
CA VAL A 21 42.38 6.22 -10.12
C VAL A 21 43.61 6.24 -11.01
N LEU A 22 43.97 5.13 -11.66
CA LEU A 22 44.53 5.15 -13.03
C LEU A 22 44.28 3.80 -13.75
N LEU A 23 43.37 3.89 -14.75
CA LEU A 23 43.29 3.21 -16.05
C LEU A 23 43.50 1.69 -16.19
N GLY A 24 42.41 0.99 -16.54
CA GLY A 24 42.46 -0.27 -17.31
C GLY A 24 41.19 -1.12 -17.33
N GLY A 25 40.21 -0.79 -18.19
CA GLY A 25 39.24 -1.77 -18.73
C GLY A 25 37.90 -1.98 -18.01
N ALA A 26 36.87 -1.23 -18.47
CA ALA A 26 35.43 -1.55 -18.60
C ALA A 26 34.88 -2.86 -17.98
N VAL A 27 33.78 -2.94 -17.24
CA VAL A 27 32.65 -2.04 -16.92
C VAL A 27 32.01 -2.61 -15.64
N LEU A 28 32.39 -2.11 -14.47
CA LEU A 28 31.53 -2.20 -13.29
C LEU A 28 30.75 -0.89 -13.26
N ALA A 29 29.61 -0.85 -13.96
CA ALA A 29 28.69 0.26 -13.82
C ALA A 29 28.26 0.31 -12.34
N PRO A 30 28.56 1.39 -11.58
CA PRO A 30 27.80 1.62 -10.38
C PRO A 30 26.37 1.80 -10.87
N SER A 31 25.47 0.91 -10.46
CA SER A 31 24.03 1.15 -10.54
C SER A 31 23.73 2.34 -9.64
N SER A 32 24.00 3.53 -10.18
CA SER A 32 23.33 4.74 -9.81
C SER A 32 21.85 4.42 -9.97
N LEU A 33 21.20 4.12 -8.84
CA LEU A 33 19.80 4.47 -8.68
C LEU A 33 19.76 5.99 -8.81
N ALA A 34 19.76 6.46 -10.06
CA ALA A 34 19.32 7.79 -10.41
C ALA A 34 17.83 7.79 -10.05
N GLN A 35 17.56 8.06 -8.76
CA GLN A 35 16.24 8.38 -8.27
C GLN A 35 15.94 9.76 -8.85
N SER A 36 15.56 9.78 -10.13
CA SER A 36 15.10 10.99 -10.78
C SER A 36 13.85 11.41 -10.02
N SER A 37 13.98 12.46 -9.22
CA SER A 37 12.88 13.21 -8.63
C SER A 37 12.05 13.96 -9.68
N GLY A 38 12.24 13.67 -10.98
CA GLY A 38 11.31 14.03 -12.03
C GLY A 38 10.03 13.24 -11.84
N SER A 39 8.91 13.94 -11.67
CA SER A 39 7.57 13.37 -11.73
C SER A 39 7.47 12.49 -12.99
N MET A 40 7.52 11.18 -12.81
CA MET A 40 7.18 10.25 -13.89
C MET A 40 5.83 10.68 -14.45
N PRO A 41 5.62 10.65 -15.78
CA PRO A 41 4.29 10.82 -16.34
C PRO A 41 3.35 9.80 -15.70
N THR A 42 2.55 10.26 -14.73
CA THR A 42 1.62 9.40 -14.00
C THR A 42 0.39 9.24 -14.88
N ALA A 43 0.43 8.22 -15.75
CA ALA A 43 -0.74 7.83 -16.52
C ALA A 43 -1.92 7.62 -15.53
N PRO A 44 -3.09 8.21 -15.78
CA PRO A 44 -4.24 8.00 -14.90
C PRO A 44 -4.54 6.51 -14.72
N VAL A 45 -4.95 6.11 -13.52
CA VAL A 45 -5.35 4.72 -13.28
C VAL A 45 -6.54 4.38 -14.18
N THR A 46 -6.44 3.27 -14.89
CA THR A 46 -7.54 2.76 -15.70
C THR A 46 -8.53 1.97 -14.85
N LYS A 47 -9.75 1.78 -15.36
CA LYS A 47 -10.75 0.93 -14.71
C LYS A 47 -10.25 -0.50 -14.48
N ASN A 48 -9.56 -1.07 -15.46
CA ASN A 48 -9.05 -2.45 -15.38
C ASN A 48 -7.94 -2.59 -14.33
N GLU A 49 -7.04 -1.61 -14.24
CA GLU A 49 -6.03 -1.59 -13.16
C GLU A 49 -6.69 -1.48 -11.79
N LEU A 50 -7.67 -0.58 -11.62
CA LEU A 50 -8.36 -0.43 -10.35
C LEU A 50 -9.12 -1.71 -9.94
N LEU A 51 -9.76 -2.39 -10.90
CA LEU A 51 -10.39 -3.69 -10.65
C LEU A 51 -9.37 -4.76 -10.26
N THR A 52 -8.20 -4.75 -10.90
CA THR A 52 -7.10 -5.67 -10.59
C THR A 52 -6.59 -5.43 -9.17
N TYR A 53 -6.24 -4.20 -8.82
CA TYR A 53 -5.79 -3.84 -7.48
C TYR A 53 -6.85 -4.20 -6.42
N SER A 54 -8.13 -3.90 -6.69
CA SER A 54 -9.22 -4.25 -5.78
C SER A 54 -9.38 -5.75 -5.60
N SER A 55 -9.23 -6.55 -6.66
CA SER A 55 -9.29 -8.01 -6.57
C SER A 55 -8.14 -8.59 -5.71
N MET A 56 -6.93 -8.02 -5.84
CA MET A 56 -5.79 -8.38 -4.99
C MET A 56 -6.02 -8.00 -3.53
N SER A 57 -6.62 -6.83 -3.27
CA SER A 57 -7.01 -6.41 -1.92
C SER A 57 -7.97 -7.42 -1.29
N VAL A 58 -8.92 -7.98 -2.06
CA VAL A 58 -9.87 -8.98 -1.55
C VAL A 58 -9.17 -10.28 -1.17
N VAL A 59 -8.31 -10.82 -2.04
CA VAL A 59 -7.56 -12.05 -1.74
C VAL A 59 -6.65 -11.85 -0.52
N THR A 60 -5.94 -10.74 -0.47
CA THR A 60 -5.08 -10.37 0.66
C THR A 60 -5.89 -10.29 1.96
N PHE A 61 -7.09 -9.73 1.92
CA PHE A 61 -7.97 -9.67 3.09
C PHE A 61 -8.42 -11.05 3.54
N CYS A 62 -8.87 -11.90 2.61
CA CYS A 62 -9.33 -13.24 2.94
C CYS A 62 -8.21 -14.07 3.59
N GLU A 63 -6.97 -13.96 3.09
CA GLU A 63 -5.82 -14.64 3.69
C GLU A 63 -5.37 -14.02 5.01
N ALA A 64 -5.35 -12.69 5.13
CA ALA A 64 -5.05 -12.06 6.43
C ALA A 64 -6.03 -12.52 7.52
N ARG A 65 -7.32 -12.68 7.17
CA ARG A 65 -8.33 -13.20 8.08
C ARG A 65 -8.21 -14.70 8.35
N SER A 66 -7.73 -15.49 7.39
CA SER A 66 -7.42 -16.91 7.59
C SER A 66 -6.28 -17.10 8.61
N LEU A 67 -5.35 -16.14 8.64
CA LEU A 67 -4.24 -16.02 9.61
C LEU A 67 -4.62 -15.24 10.88
N GLU A 68 -5.91 -15.08 11.15
CA GLU A 68 -6.44 -14.44 12.36
C GLU A 68 -6.04 -12.97 12.59
N VAL A 69 -5.55 -12.27 11.56
CA VAL A 69 -5.28 -10.82 11.65
C VAL A 69 -6.59 -10.09 11.95
N GLU A 70 -6.62 -9.29 13.02
CA GLU A 70 -7.81 -8.54 13.46
C GLU A 70 -8.47 -7.80 12.29
N PHE A 71 -9.81 -7.80 12.24
CA PHE A 71 -10.59 -7.35 11.10
C PHE A 71 -10.22 -5.96 10.59
N VAL A 72 -10.15 -4.95 11.46
CA VAL A 72 -9.82 -3.57 11.07
C VAL A 72 -8.39 -3.48 10.56
N LYS A 73 -7.44 -4.18 11.20
CA LYS A 73 -6.06 -4.29 10.70
C LYS A 73 -6.00 -4.97 9.33
N ALA A 74 -6.72 -6.07 9.15
CA ALA A 74 -6.77 -6.80 7.89
C ALA A 74 -7.34 -5.92 6.76
N VAL A 75 -8.42 -5.17 7.01
CA VAL A 75 -8.98 -4.21 6.04
C VAL A 75 -7.92 -3.18 5.63
N ARG A 76 -7.26 -2.53 6.59
CA ARG A 76 -6.26 -1.48 6.31
C ARG A 76 -5.04 -2.03 5.56
N LEU A 77 -4.52 -3.18 6.00
CA LEU A 77 -3.38 -3.85 5.36
C LEU A 77 -3.70 -4.19 3.90
N SER A 78 -4.90 -4.72 3.65
CA SER A 78 -5.24 -5.27 2.34
C SER A 78 -5.40 -4.21 1.25
N ILE A 79 -5.86 -3.00 1.60
CA ILE A 79 -5.98 -1.90 0.64
C ILE A 79 -4.71 -1.05 0.54
N ALA A 80 -3.71 -1.25 1.40
CA ALA A 80 -2.55 -0.37 1.47
C ALA A 80 -1.80 -0.31 0.13
N ALA A 81 -1.61 -1.48 -0.51
CA ALA A 81 -0.96 -1.56 -1.81
C ALA A 81 -1.80 -0.90 -2.93
N GLU A 82 -3.13 -1.07 -2.92
CA GLU A 82 -4.04 -0.41 -3.85
C GLU A 82 -3.94 1.12 -3.74
N VAL A 83 -4.06 1.66 -2.52
CA VAL A 83 -3.99 3.09 -2.25
C VAL A 83 -2.62 3.64 -2.64
N PHE A 84 -1.53 3.03 -2.16
CA PHE A 84 -0.18 3.48 -2.48
C PHE A 84 0.08 3.47 -3.98
N THR A 85 -0.33 2.41 -4.69
CA THR A 85 -0.15 2.32 -6.14
C THR A 85 -0.93 3.42 -6.86
N VAL A 86 -2.19 3.67 -6.50
CA VAL A 86 -3.00 4.74 -7.10
C VAL A 86 -2.37 6.11 -6.89
N PHE A 87 -1.89 6.43 -5.69
CA PHE A 87 -1.35 7.76 -5.42
C PHE A 87 0.09 7.94 -5.89
N GLN A 88 0.95 6.93 -5.79
CA GLN A 88 2.36 7.04 -6.14
C GLN A 88 2.65 6.74 -7.61
N LYS A 89 2.02 5.69 -8.18
CA LYS A 89 2.20 5.35 -9.61
C LYS A 89 1.32 6.20 -10.52
N HIS A 90 0.08 6.47 -10.10
CA HIS A 90 -0.92 7.16 -10.94
C HIS A 90 -1.18 8.61 -10.51
N GLY A 91 -0.47 9.13 -9.50
CA GLY A 91 -0.60 10.51 -9.04
C GLY A 91 -2.00 10.87 -8.54
N GLY A 92 -2.78 9.87 -8.10
CA GLY A 92 -4.18 10.05 -7.71
C GLY A 92 -5.12 10.38 -8.87
N LYS A 93 -4.70 10.23 -10.13
CA LYS A 93 -5.53 10.52 -11.30
C LYS A 93 -6.26 9.25 -11.75
N ALA A 94 -7.52 9.36 -12.15
CA ALA A 94 -8.29 8.29 -12.77
C ALA A 94 -8.73 8.70 -14.18
N ALA A 95 -8.70 7.78 -15.13
CA ALA A 95 -8.97 8.08 -16.54
C ALA A 95 -10.35 8.72 -16.79
N GLU A 96 -11.35 8.35 -15.98
CA GLU A 96 -12.74 8.82 -16.10
C GLU A 96 -13.02 10.14 -15.36
N LEU A 97 -12.04 10.66 -14.61
CA LEU A 97 -12.23 11.83 -13.74
C LEU A 97 -11.44 13.03 -14.23
N LYS A 98 -12.08 14.20 -14.23
CA LYS A 98 -11.44 15.48 -14.56
C LYS A 98 -10.58 16.01 -13.42
N THR A 99 -10.92 15.66 -12.19
CA THR A 99 -10.20 16.05 -10.98
C THR A 99 -9.51 14.84 -10.35
N PRO A 100 -8.35 15.03 -9.70
CA PRO A 100 -7.72 13.97 -8.92
C PRO A 100 -8.64 13.42 -7.83
N LEU A 101 -8.38 12.17 -7.45
CA LEU A 101 -9.01 11.51 -6.33
C LEU A 101 -8.56 12.16 -5.02
N ASP A 102 -9.50 12.44 -4.13
CA ASP A 102 -9.18 12.71 -2.72
C ASP A 102 -8.77 11.41 -2.03
N GLU A 103 -7.61 11.40 -1.38
CA GLU A 103 -7.05 10.18 -0.79
C GLU A 103 -7.89 9.61 0.34
N LYS A 104 -8.46 10.47 1.20
CA LYS A 104 -9.29 10.01 2.32
C LYS A 104 -10.58 9.37 1.81
N GLN A 105 -11.23 10.00 0.83
CA GLN A 105 -12.41 9.46 0.17
C GLN A 105 -12.07 8.16 -0.58
N PHE A 106 -10.93 8.11 -1.26
CA PHE A 106 -10.48 6.90 -1.96
C PHE A 106 -10.24 5.74 -0.97
N ILE A 107 -9.57 5.98 0.16
CA ILE A 107 -9.39 4.99 1.22
C ILE A 107 -10.75 4.49 1.73
N ALA A 108 -11.66 5.40 2.09
CA ALA A 108 -12.97 5.03 2.62
C ALA A 108 -13.79 4.20 1.61
N SER A 109 -13.81 4.62 0.34
CA SER A 109 -14.48 3.87 -0.73
C SER A 109 -13.83 2.51 -0.99
N SER A 110 -12.51 2.42 -0.87
CA SER A 110 -11.76 1.16 -1.04
C SER A 110 -12.06 0.17 0.09
N GLN A 111 -12.16 0.64 1.34
CA GLN A 111 -12.59 -0.19 2.47
C GLN A 111 -14.01 -0.71 2.25
N PHE A 112 -14.94 0.16 1.82
CA PHE A 112 -16.31 -0.23 1.55
C PHE A 112 -16.40 -1.29 0.43
N ARG A 113 -15.73 -1.06 -0.70
CA ARG A 113 -15.64 -2.03 -1.81
C ARG A 113 -15.01 -3.34 -1.36
N LEU A 114 -13.93 -3.29 -0.59
CA LEU A 114 -13.26 -4.46 -0.06
C LEU A 114 -14.22 -5.33 0.75
N VAL A 115 -14.92 -4.74 1.73
CA VAL A 115 -15.86 -5.49 2.58
C VAL A 115 -17.01 -6.07 1.75
N GLY A 116 -17.59 -5.29 0.83
CA GLY A 116 -18.65 -5.76 -0.05
C GLY A 116 -18.23 -6.92 -0.96
N ASN A 117 -16.99 -6.90 -1.46
CA ASN A 117 -16.45 -7.98 -2.28
C ASN A 117 -16.07 -9.20 -1.42
N ALA A 118 -15.53 -8.99 -0.22
CA ALA A 118 -15.19 -10.05 0.73
C ALA A 118 -16.44 -10.82 1.20
N LEU A 119 -17.59 -10.16 1.35
CA LEU A 119 -18.86 -10.83 1.66
C LEU A 119 -19.27 -11.85 0.58
N ARG A 120 -18.84 -11.66 -0.68
CA ARG A 120 -19.07 -12.62 -1.76
C ARG A 120 -17.97 -13.68 -1.86
N ALA A 121 -16.71 -13.26 -1.73
CA ALA A 121 -15.55 -14.12 -1.95
C ALA A 121 -15.23 -15.03 -0.75
N CYS A 122 -15.33 -14.51 0.47
CA CYS A 122 -14.96 -15.22 1.69
C CYS A 122 -15.85 -14.82 2.88
N PRO A 123 -17.18 -15.05 2.81
CA PRO A 123 -18.15 -14.57 3.80
C PRO A 123 -17.83 -14.99 5.24
N LYS A 124 -17.23 -16.16 5.44
CA LYS A 124 -16.84 -16.68 6.77
C LYS A 124 -15.84 -15.79 7.52
N PHE A 125 -15.07 -14.97 6.79
CA PHE A 125 -14.02 -14.13 7.35
C PHE A 125 -14.46 -12.70 7.67
N VAL A 126 -15.69 -12.33 7.29
CA VAL A 126 -16.33 -11.05 7.61
C VAL A 126 -17.24 -11.25 8.83
N PRO A 127 -17.00 -10.57 9.96
CA PRO A 127 -17.85 -10.70 11.14
C PRO A 127 -19.30 -10.28 10.87
N ALA A 128 -20.26 -10.97 11.49
CA ALA A 128 -21.68 -10.72 11.29
C ALA A 128 -22.09 -9.27 11.57
N GLU A 129 -21.48 -8.64 12.58
CA GLU A 129 -21.71 -7.22 12.88
C GLU A 129 -21.30 -6.31 11.71
N GLN A 130 -20.16 -6.61 11.07
CA GLN A 130 -19.65 -5.84 9.94
C GLN A 130 -20.50 -6.06 8.69
N LYS A 131 -20.99 -7.29 8.47
CA LYS A 131 -22.00 -7.56 7.44
C LYS A 131 -23.25 -6.70 7.65
N LYS A 132 -23.79 -6.67 8.87
CA LYS A 132 -24.99 -5.87 9.19
C LYS A 132 -24.76 -4.37 8.93
N LYS A 133 -23.60 -3.83 9.35
CA LYS A 133 -23.22 -2.43 9.08
C LYS A 133 -23.16 -2.15 7.58
N PHE A 134 -22.54 -3.06 6.81
CA PHE A 134 -22.46 -2.94 5.35
C PHE A 134 -23.85 -2.95 4.70
N ASP A 135 -24.72 -3.88 5.09
CA ASP A 135 -26.09 -3.98 4.56
C ASP A 135 -26.90 -2.70 4.84
N THR A 136 -26.81 -2.14 6.07
CA THR A 136 -27.44 -0.86 6.42
C THR A 136 -26.93 0.29 5.57
N MET A 137 -25.61 0.39 5.37
CA MET A 137 -25.04 1.43 4.51
C MET A 137 -25.50 1.28 3.06
N LEU A 138 -25.57 0.07 2.52
CA LEU A 138 -26.08 -0.18 1.18
C LEU A 138 -27.55 0.24 1.03
N GLU A 139 -28.40 -0.03 2.00
CA GLU A 139 -29.80 0.40 1.98
C GLU A 139 -29.93 1.92 1.99
N GLN A 140 -29.12 2.61 2.79
CA GLN A 140 -29.08 4.08 2.81
C GLN A 140 -28.65 4.65 1.45
N ILE A 141 -27.61 4.09 0.83
CA ILE A 141 -27.16 4.50 -0.51
C ILE A 141 -28.27 4.30 -1.55
N LYS A 142 -29.00 3.17 -1.50
CA LYS A 142 -30.12 2.92 -2.42
C LYS A 142 -31.26 3.92 -2.24
N LYS A 143 -31.61 4.26 -0.99
CA LYS A 143 -32.66 5.24 -0.68
C LYS A 143 -32.31 6.66 -1.12
N ASN A 144 -31.02 7.02 -1.08
CA ASN A 144 -30.57 8.36 -1.45
C ASN A 144 -30.38 8.57 -2.97
N ASN A 145 -30.38 7.48 -3.75
CA ASN A 145 -30.23 7.50 -5.21
C ASN A 145 -31.55 7.25 -5.96
N ASN A 146 -32.65 7.07 -5.23
CA ASN A 146 -34.03 7.03 -5.73
C ASN A 146 -34.75 8.33 -5.35
#